data_AF-A0A7N2M1N7-F1
#
_entry.id   AF-A0A7N2M1N7-F1
#
_cell.length_a   1.000
_cell.length_b   1.000
_cell.length_c   1.000
_cell.angle_alpha   90.00
_cell.angle_beta   90.00
_cell.angle_gamma   90.00
#
_symmetry.space_group_name_H-M   'P 1'
#
loop_
_entity.id
_entity.type
_entity.pdbx_description
1 polymer ?
#
loop_
_entity_poly.entity_id
_entity_poly.type
_entity_poly.pdbx_seq_one_letter_code
_entity_poly.pdbx_strand_id
1 'polypeptide(L)'
;MASTSARPFMLLALCVLLQAFISAQSSGSPFNVIGRVYCDTCRCGFETPATNYIEGAKVRIECRDRKSLQVVYSNEGVTDSTGTYNISVENDHQDEICESVLVSSPVADCKSADPGRSRATLVLTRYNGVINENLSANAMGFLKDQPLAGCTELLQQYAPDT
;
A
#
# COMPACT_ATOMS: atom_id res chain seq x y z
N MET A 1 29.40 15.81 -53.50
CA MET A 1 29.86 15.36 -52.17
C MET A 1 28.66 15.39 -51.25
N ALA A 2 28.14 14.21 -50.91
CA ALA A 2 26.87 14.08 -50.19
C ALA A 2 27.08 14.34 -48.70
N SER A 3 26.59 15.47 -48.20
CA SER A 3 26.42 15.68 -46.75
C SER A 3 25.07 15.11 -46.34
N THR A 4 25.02 13.79 -46.16
CA THR A 4 23.79 13.08 -45.73
C THR A 4 23.95 12.34 -44.41
N SER A 5 25.13 12.34 -43.79
CA SER A 5 25.38 11.56 -42.56
C SER A 5 25.01 12.29 -41.26
N ALA A 6 24.83 13.62 -41.26
CA ALA A 6 24.52 14.35 -40.02
C ALA A 6 23.05 14.21 -39.56
N ARG A 7 22.11 14.06 -40.50
CA ARG A 7 20.67 13.96 -40.21
C ARG A 7 20.27 12.70 -39.41
N PRO A 8 20.69 11.49 -39.77
CA PRO A 8 20.33 10.30 -38.98
C PRO A 8 20.96 10.33 -37.58
N PHE A 9 22.19 10.84 -37.44
CA PHE A 9 22.84 11.01 -36.13
C PHE A 9 22.15 12.05 -35.25
N MET A 10 21.68 13.16 -35.83
CA MET A 10 20.94 14.19 -35.09
C MET A 10 19.57 13.70 -34.63
N LEU A 11 18.86 12.93 -35.46
CA LEU A 11 17.60 12.30 -35.10
C LEU A 11 17.79 11.25 -34.00
N LEU A 12 18.83 10.43 -34.09
CA LEU A 12 19.16 9.42 -33.08
C LEU A 12 19.51 10.09 -31.73
N ALA A 13 20.33 11.15 -31.76
CA ALA A 13 20.66 11.92 -30.57
C ALA A 13 19.41 12.57 -29.94
N LEU A 14 18.50 13.12 -30.76
CA LEU A 14 17.24 13.68 -30.28
C LEU A 14 16.36 12.60 -29.62
N CYS A 15 16.26 11.40 -30.21
CA CYS A 15 15.51 10.28 -29.64
C CYS A 15 16.09 9.82 -28.29
N VAL A 16 17.42 9.72 -28.18
CA VAL A 16 18.09 9.34 -26.92
C VAL A 16 17.91 10.42 -25.85
N LEU A 17 18.02 11.70 -26.22
CA LEU A 17 17.77 12.81 -25.30
C LEU A 17 16.32 12.83 -24.82
N LEU A 18 15.34 12.67 -25.72
CA LEU A 18 13.92 12.58 -25.37
C LEU A 18 13.65 11.44 -24.38
N GLN A 19 14.25 10.26 -24.59
CA GLN A 19 14.13 9.14 -23.66
C GLN A 19 14.72 9.47 -22.28
N ALA A 20 15.90 10.07 -22.23
CA ALA A 20 16.53 10.48 -20.97
C ALA A 20 15.70 11.54 -20.21
N PHE A 21 15.09 12.50 -20.93
CA PHE A 21 14.19 13.48 -20.33
C PHE A 21 12.91 12.84 -19.76
N ILE A 22 12.32 11.86 -20.45
CA ILE A 22 11.13 11.14 -19.96
C ILE A 22 11.48 10.35 -18.70
N SER A 23 12.63 9.66 -18.67
CA SER A 23 13.10 8.94 -17.48
C SER A 23 13.33 9.90 -16.30
N ALA A 24 13.89 11.09 -16.53
CA ALA A 24 14.11 12.09 -15.48
C ALA A 24 12.81 12.68 -14.92
N GLN A 25 11.69 12.67 -15.65
CA GLN A 25 10.40 13.11 -15.11
C GLN A 25 9.71 12.05 -14.23
N SER A 26 10.16 10.79 -14.28
CA SER A 26 9.63 9.72 -13.42
C SER A 26 10.10 9.82 -11.96
N SER A 27 11.08 10.68 -11.66
CA SER A 27 11.52 11.01 -10.29
C SER A 27 10.66 12.11 -9.67
N GLY A 28 9.34 11.94 -9.70
CA GLY A 28 8.43 12.80 -8.94
C GLY A 28 8.65 12.65 -7.43
N SER A 29 8.05 13.54 -6.63
CA SER A 29 8.08 13.43 -5.16
C SER A 29 7.58 12.06 -4.70
N PRO A 30 8.16 11.47 -3.64
CA PRO A 30 7.77 10.14 -3.16
C PRO A 30 6.28 10.09 -2.82
N PHE A 31 5.65 8.93 -3.01
CA PHE A 31 4.33 8.69 -2.44
C PHE A 31 4.45 8.49 -0.93
N ASN A 32 3.55 9.08 -0.16
CA ASN A 32 3.38 8.83 1.26
C ASN A 32 2.15 7.96 1.45
N VAL A 33 2.35 6.68 1.77
CA VAL A 33 1.26 5.75 2.00
C VAL A 33 0.93 5.74 3.48
N ILE A 34 -0.31 6.15 3.79
CA ILE A 34 -0.83 6.26 5.15
C ILE A 34 -1.92 5.22 5.32
N GLY A 35 -1.84 4.41 6.37
CA GLY A 35 -2.89 3.46 6.71
C GLY A 35 -2.87 3.11 8.18
N ARG A 36 -3.87 2.34 8.63
CA ARG A 36 -4.00 1.96 10.04
C ARG A 36 -4.04 0.46 10.21
N VAL A 37 -3.49 -0.01 11.32
CA VAL A 37 -3.57 -1.41 11.73
C VAL A 37 -4.40 -1.51 13.00
N TYR A 38 -5.36 -2.42 12.99
CA TYR A 38 -6.27 -2.61 14.10
C TYR A 38 -6.33 -4.07 14.55
N CYS A 39 -6.74 -4.25 15.80
CA CYS A 39 -7.14 -5.50 16.37
C CYS A 39 -8.65 -5.65 16.21
N ASP A 40 -9.07 -6.62 15.42
CA ASP A 40 -10.45 -7.05 15.32
C ASP A 40 -10.80 -7.88 16.56
N THR A 41 -11.32 -7.16 17.55
CA THR A 41 -11.68 -7.71 18.86
C THR A 41 -12.90 -8.62 18.82
N CYS A 42 -13.69 -8.55 17.74
CA CYS A 42 -14.89 -9.37 17.55
C CYS A 42 -14.77 -10.39 16.40
N ARG A 43 -13.64 -10.41 15.70
CA ARG A 43 -13.36 -11.31 14.57
C ARG A 43 -14.45 -11.22 13.48
N CYS A 44 -14.90 -10.00 13.20
CA CYS A 44 -15.99 -9.69 12.28
C CYS A 44 -15.52 -9.14 10.92
N GLY A 45 -14.23 -8.86 10.77
CA GLY A 45 -13.62 -8.42 9.51
C GLY A 45 -13.89 -6.97 9.16
N PHE A 46 -14.22 -6.10 10.12
CA PHE A 46 -14.32 -4.64 9.93
C PHE A 46 -14.13 -3.89 11.26
N GLU A 47 -13.96 -2.58 11.20
CA GLU A 47 -13.79 -1.72 12.39
C GLU A 47 -15.13 -1.48 13.10
N THR A 48 -15.15 -1.64 14.42
CA THR A 48 -16.31 -1.41 15.29
C THR A 48 -15.91 -0.48 16.45
N PRO A 49 -16.85 0.01 17.27
CA PRO A 49 -16.51 0.73 18.51
C PRO A 49 -15.65 -0.06 19.50
N ALA A 50 -15.60 -1.40 19.38
CA ALA A 50 -14.74 -2.25 20.20
C ALA A 50 -13.33 -2.45 19.60
N THR A 51 -13.05 -1.90 18.42
CA THR A 51 -11.75 -2.01 17.76
C THR A 51 -10.67 -1.24 18.51
N ASN A 52 -9.51 -1.89 18.67
CA ASN A 52 -8.32 -1.25 19.22
C ASN A 52 -7.26 -1.11 18.13
N TYR A 53 -6.73 0.08 17.93
CA TYR A 53 -5.60 0.28 17.02
C TYR A 53 -4.30 -0.24 17.64
N ILE A 54 -3.41 -0.78 16.80
CA ILE A 54 -2.20 -1.46 17.26
C ILE A 54 -1.01 -0.55 17.01
N GLU A 55 -0.42 -0.01 18.08
CA GLU A 55 0.93 0.57 18.05
C GLU A 55 1.99 -0.52 17.87
N GLY A 56 3.03 -0.24 17.11
CA GLY A 56 4.16 -1.16 16.94
C GLY A 56 3.92 -2.33 15.99
N ALA A 57 2.78 -2.37 15.28
CA ALA A 57 2.53 -3.35 14.23
C ALA A 57 3.48 -3.11 13.06
N LYS A 58 4.09 -4.18 12.56
CA LYS A 58 4.92 -4.13 11.35
C LYS A 58 4.06 -4.31 10.12
N VAL A 59 4.24 -3.40 9.17
CA VAL A 59 3.60 -3.38 7.86
C VAL A 59 4.68 -3.33 6.79
N ARG A 60 4.41 -3.93 5.64
CA ARG A 60 5.28 -3.87 4.48
C ARG A 60 4.49 -3.41 3.27
N ILE A 61 5.03 -2.48 2.51
CA ILE A 61 4.56 -2.21 1.16
C ILE A 61 5.36 -3.13 0.26
N GLU A 62 4.68 -3.93 -0.55
CA GLU A 62 5.30 -4.75 -1.59
C GLU A 62 4.66 -4.45 -2.94
N CYS A 63 5.49 -4.30 -3.98
CA CYS A 63 5.03 -4.28 -5.36
C CYS A 63 5.57 -5.48 -6.11
N ARG A 64 4.71 -6.08 -6.93
CA ARG A 64 5.02 -7.25 -7.74
C ARG A 64 4.91 -6.91 -9.21
N ASP A 65 5.87 -7.40 -9.99
CA ASP A 65 5.74 -7.38 -11.44
C ASP A 65 4.47 -8.12 -11.85
N ARG A 66 3.66 -7.49 -12.69
CA ARG A 66 2.31 -7.96 -13.02
C ARG A 66 2.31 -9.31 -13.74
N LYS A 67 3.39 -9.65 -14.46
CA LYS A 67 3.47 -10.87 -15.28
C LYS A 67 4.10 -12.03 -14.50
N SER A 68 5.26 -11.79 -13.89
CA SER A 68 6.05 -12.79 -13.18
C SER A 68 5.63 -12.98 -11.73
N LEU A 69 4.86 -12.04 -11.18
CA LEU A 69 4.43 -11.97 -9.77
C LEU A 69 5.58 -11.91 -8.75
N GLN A 70 6.81 -11.69 -9.24
CA GLN A 70 7.99 -11.51 -8.41
C GLN A 70 7.93 -10.15 -7.73
N VAL A 71 8.32 -10.12 -6.46
CA VAL A 71 8.46 -8.86 -5.72
C VAL A 71 9.61 -8.06 -6.33
N VAL A 72 9.32 -6.87 -6.81
CA VAL A 72 10.28 -5.94 -7.43
C VAL A 72 10.59 -4.74 -6.53
N TYR A 73 9.72 -4.49 -5.55
CA TYR A 73 9.91 -3.47 -4.53
C TYR A 73 9.35 -3.92 -3.18
N SER A 74 10.04 -3.54 -2.11
CA SER A 74 9.59 -3.79 -0.74
C SER A 74 10.13 -2.71 0.20
N ASN A 75 9.27 -2.17 1.05
CA ASN A 75 9.66 -1.26 2.13
C ASN A 75 8.82 -1.54 3.39
N GLU A 76 9.44 -1.57 4.57
CA GLU A 76 8.76 -1.85 5.84
C GLU A 76 8.58 -0.59 6.68
N GLY A 77 7.52 -0.58 7.47
CA GLY A 77 7.23 0.46 8.46
C GLY A 77 6.59 -0.13 9.71
N VAL A 78 6.47 0.73 10.72
CA VAL A 78 5.87 0.39 12.01
C VAL A 78 4.80 1.41 12.32
N THR A 79 3.68 0.97 12.88
CA THR A 79 2.62 1.88 13.30
C THR A 79 2.99 2.66 14.57
N ASP A 80 2.57 3.93 14.60
CA ASP A 80 2.68 4.81 15.75
C ASP A 80 1.63 4.51 16.84
N SER A 81 1.58 5.34 17.89
CA SER A 81 0.64 5.21 19.01
C SER A 81 -0.84 5.31 18.63
N THR A 82 -1.16 5.78 17.43
CA THR A 82 -2.53 5.82 16.90
C THR A 82 -2.86 4.59 16.04
N GLY A 83 -1.91 3.66 15.92
CA GLY A 83 -1.92 2.53 15.01
C GLY A 83 -1.75 2.91 13.55
N THR A 84 -1.21 4.10 13.27
CA THR A 84 -1.04 4.62 11.91
C THR A 84 0.38 4.35 11.43
N TYR A 85 0.54 3.81 10.23
CA TYR A 85 1.83 3.78 9.54
C TYR A 85 1.84 4.88 8.48
N ASN A 86 3.02 5.45 8.25
CA ASN A 86 3.30 6.36 7.15
C ASN A 86 4.61 5.92 6.51
N ILE A 87 4.54 5.36 5.31
CA ILE A 87 5.68 4.79 4.60
C ILE A 87 5.89 5.56 3.29
N SER A 88 7.11 6.04 3.11
CA SER A 88 7.51 6.70 1.87
C SER A 88 7.88 5.66 0.80
N VAL A 89 7.33 5.84 -0.40
CA VAL A 89 7.53 4.97 -1.55
C VAL A 89 8.08 5.80 -2.71
N GLU A 90 9.32 5.48 -3.07
CA GLU A 90 10.06 6.14 -4.14
C GLU A 90 9.65 5.61 -5.52
N ASN A 91 9.81 6.45 -6.54
CA ASN A 91 9.52 6.15 -7.94
C ASN A 91 8.04 5.91 -8.26
N ASP A 92 7.74 5.88 -9.56
CA ASP A 92 6.47 5.44 -10.10
C ASP A 92 6.49 3.92 -10.32
N HIS A 93 5.52 3.21 -9.76
CA HIS A 93 5.39 1.75 -9.89
C HIS A 93 4.50 1.34 -11.07
N GLN A 94 4.06 2.28 -11.91
CA GLN A 94 3.40 2.04 -13.20
C GLN A 94 2.29 0.98 -13.13
N ASP A 95 2.48 -0.18 -13.78
CA ASP A 95 1.52 -1.28 -13.86
C ASP A 95 1.79 -2.44 -12.89
N GLU A 96 2.70 -2.26 -11.93
CA GLU A 96 2.97 -3.22 -10.86
C GLU A 96 1.76 -3.38 -9.93
N ILE A 97 1.65 -4.57 -9.32
CA ILE A 97 0.63 -4.87 -8.31
C ILE A 97 1.20 -4.51 -6.94
N CYS A 98 0.77 -3.37 -6.39
CA CYS A 98 1.24 -2.86 -5.11
C CYS A 98 0.22 -3.05 -3.98
N GLU A 99 0.67 -3.52 -2.83
CA GLU A 99 -0.15 -3.73 -1.64
C GLU A 99 0.61 -3.33 -0.37
N SER A 100 -0.09 -2.74 0.59
CA SER A 100 0.31 -2.82 2.01
C SER A 100 -0.06 -4.19 2.54
N VAL A 101 0.83 -4.83 3.32
CA VAL A 101 0.64 -6.16 3.89
C VAL A 101 1.01 -6.18 5.36
N LEU A 102 0.22 -6.90 6.17
CA LEU A 102 0.55 -7.14 7.57
C LEU A 102 1.74 -8.10 7.71
N VAL A 103 2.70 -7.74 8.56
CA VAL A 103 3.88 -8.58 8.85
C VAL A 103 3.80 -9.17 10.25
N SER A 104 3.60 -8.35 11.28
CA SER A 104 3.49 -8.83 12.66
C SER A 104 2.79 -7.83 13.58
N SER A 105 2.17 -8.35 14.63
CA SER A 105 1.61 -7.55 15.72
C SER A 105 2.40 -7.76 17.02
N PRO A 106 2.67 -6.70 17.81
CA PRO A 106 3.26 -6.81 19.13
C PRO A 106 2.24 -7.23 20.21
N VAL A 107 0.95 -7.16 19.93
CA VAL A 107 -0.12 -7.47 20.89
C VAL A 107 -0.20 -8.98 21.07
N ALA A 108 -0.05 -9.46 22.31
CA ALA A 108 0.13 -10.88 22.63
C ALA A 108 -1.00 -11.77 22.09
N ASP A 109 -2.24 -11.31 22.22
CA ASP A 109 -3.48 -12.03 21.90
C ASP A 109 -4.16 -11.51 20.62
N CYS A 110 -3.42 -10.83 19.75
CA CYS A 110 -3.93 -10.28 18.49
C CYS A 110 -2.86 -10.30 17.38
N LYS A 111 -2.43 -11.50 16.99
CA LYS A 111 -1.30 -11.73 16.06
C LYS A 111 -1.66 -12.40 14.74
N SER A 112 -2.85 -12.98 14.64
CA SER A 112 -3.27 -13.71 13.45
C SER A 112 -3.81 -12.72 12.43
N ALA A 113 -3.11 -12.48 11.32
CA ALA A 113 -3.60 -11.58 10.29
C ALA A 113 -4.92 -12.12 9.71
N ASP A 114 -5.96 -11.28 9.65
CA ASP A 114 -7.24 -11.66 9.05
C ASP A 114 -7.04 -11.86 7.54
N PRO A 115 -7.31 -13.05 6.97
CA PRO A 115 -7.15 -13.28 5.53
C PRO A 115 -7.87 -12.26 4.65
N GLY A 116 -9.05 -11.77 5.07
CA GLY A 116 -9.82 -10.76 4.34
C GLY A 116 -9.34 -9.33 4.54
N ARG A 117 -8.52 -9.06 5.55
CA ARG A 117 -8.05 -7.72 5.94
C ARG A 117 -6.54 -7.63 6.15
N SER A 118 -5.78 -8.61 5.68
CA SER A 118 -4.32 -8.68 5.84
C SER A 118 -3.56 -7.85 4.81
N ARG A 119 -4.27 -7.32 3.80
CA ARG A 119 -3.71 -6.59 2.66
C ARG A 119 -4.60 -5.42 2.27
N ALA A 120 -3.99 -4.35 1.76
CA ALA A 120 -4.69 -3.22 1.15
C ALA A 120 -4.01 -2.82 -0.15
N THR A 121 -4.75 -2.81 -1.26
CA THR A 121 -4.25 -2.45 -2.59
C THR A 121 -3.91 -0.96 -2.68
N LEU A 122 -2.80 -0.65 -3.36
CA LEU A 122 -2.29 0.70 -3.56
C LEU A 122 -2.18 1.02 -5.05
N VAL A 123 -2.49 2.26 -5.42
CA VAL A 123 -2.27 2.78 -6.78
C VAL A 123 -1.06 3.71 -6.75
N LEU A 124 0.13 3.15 -6.98
CA LEU A 124 1.41 3.87 -6.91
C LEU A 124 1.90 4.32 -8.28
N THR A 125 1.01 4.99 -9.03
CA THR A 125 1.32 5.55 -10.34
C THR A 125 0.67 6.92 -10.54
N ARG A 126 1.39 7.84 -11.20
CA ARG A 126 0.91 9.17 -11.60
C ARG A 126 0.13 9.14 -12.92
N TYR A 127 0.14 8.01 -13.63
CA TYR A 127 -0.57 7.83 -14.91
C TYR A 127 -2.03 7.38 -14.73
N ASN A 128 -2.68 7.82 -13.66
CA ASN A 128 -4.07 7.48 -13.31
C ASN A 128 -5.02 8.71 -13.31
N GLY A 129 -4.53 9.90 -13.69
CA GLY A 129 -5.31 11.13 -13.70
C GLY A 129 -5.52 11.77 -12.31
N VAL A 130 -4.84 11.27 -11.28
CA VAL A 130 -4.89 11.79 -9.91
C VAL A 130 -3.56 12.45 -9.55
N ILE A 131 -3.59 13.71 -9.16
CA ILE A 131 -2.42 14.45 -8.66
C ILE A 131 -2.48 14.40 -7.14
N ASN A 132 -1.95 13.32 -6.56
CA ASN A 132 -1.89 13.15 -5.12
C ASN A 132 -0.73 12.23 -4.73
N GLU A 133 0.19 12.74 -3.92
CA GLU A 133 1.28 11.95 -3.36
C GLU A 133 0.92 11.29 -2.02
N ASN A 134 -0.15 11.70 -1.35
CA ASN A 134 -0.56 11.13 -0.06
C ASN A 134 -1.69 10.11 -0.25
N LEU A 135 -1.35 8.82 -0.18
CA LEU A 135 -2.28 7.74 -0.47
C LEU A 135 -2.79 7.10 0.81
N SER A 136 -4.11 7.12 1.00
CA SER A 136 -4.75 6.42 2.10
C SER A 136 -4.99 4.96 1.72
N ALA A 137 -4.42 4.05 2.50
CA ALA A 137 -4.69 2.62 2.41
C ALA A 137 -5.86 2.24 3.33
N ASN A 138 -6.64 1.23 2.92
CA ASN A 138 -7.65 0.64 3.80
C ASN A 138 -7.00 0.12 5.10
N ALA A 139 -7.73 0.23 6.21
CA ALA A 139 -7.28 -0.31 7.48
C ALA A 139 -7.15 -1.84 7.39
N MET A 140 -6.09 -2.38 8.00
CA MET A 140 -5.78 -3.81 8.00
C MET A 140 -5.90 -4.39 9.41
N GLY A 141 -6.40 -5.63 9.50
CA GLY A 141 -6.82 -6.24 10.76
C GLY A 141 -6.00 -7.46 11.15
N PHE A 142 -5.54 -7.49 12.39
CA PHE A 142 -5.22 -8.74 13.11
C PHE A 142 -6.44 -9.21 13.89
N LEU A 143 -6.62 -10.51 14.02
CA LEU A 143 -7.69 -11.13 14.79
C LEU A 143 -7.26 -11.31 16.23
N LYS A 144 -8.15 -10.91 17.16
CA LYS A 144 -8.02 -11.30 18.56
C LYS A 144 -8.19 -12.83 18.69
N ASP A 145 -7.42 -13.46 19.57
CA ASP A 145 -7.46 -14.92 19.76
C ASP A 145 -8.84 -15.39 20.18
N GLN A 146 -9.50 -14.65 21.08
CA GLN A 146 -10.88 -14.88 21.52
C GLN A 146 -11.68 -13.57 21.42
N PRO A 147 -12.91 -13.60 20.87
CA PRO A 147 -13.78 -12.42 20.85
C PRO A 147 -14.01 -11.86 22.24
N LEU A 148 -14.11 -10.53 22.35
CA LEU A 148 -14.48 -9.90 23.63
C LEU A 148 -15.91 -10.27 24.04
N ALA A 149 -16.15 -10.24 25.36
CA ALA A 149 -17.51 -10.24 25.88
C ALA A 149 -18.28 -9.04 25.32
N GLY A 150 -19.52 -9.23 24.91
CA GLY A 150 -20.33 -8.18 24.28
C GLY A 150 -20.28 -8.14 22.75
N CYS A 151 -19.41 -8.94 22.10
CA CYS A 151 -19.34 -8.95 20.63
C CYS A 151 -20.64 -9.44 19.98
N THR A 152 -21.38 -10.36 20.60
CA THR A 152 -22.66 -10.84 20.08
C THR A 152 -23.68 -9.68 20.02
N GLU A 153 -23.84 -8.96 21.12
CA GLU A 153 -24.75 -7.81 21.24
C GLU A 153 -24.31 -6.64 20.35
N LEU A 154 -22.99 -6.44 20.21
CA LEU A 154 -22.44 -5.43 19.30
C LEU A 154 -22.80 -5.76 17.84
N LEU A 155 -22.58 -7.00 17.42
CA LEU A 155 -22.80 -7.42 16.02
C LEU A 155 -24.27 -7.43 15.63
N GLN A 156 -25.20 -7.57 16.59
CA GLN A 156 -26.64 -7.40 16.32
C GLN A 156 -26.97 -6.00 15.76
N GLN A 157 -26.21 -4.96 16.11
CA GLN A 157 -26.42 -3.60 15.58
C GLN A 157 -26.05 -3.46 14.10
N TYR A 158 -25.32 -4.43 13.55
CA TYR A 158 -24.90 -4.49 12.15
C TYR A 158 -25.69 -5.54 11.36
N ALA A 159 -26.66 -6.22 11.99
CA ALA A 159 -27.53 -7.12 11.28
C ALA A 159 -28.35 -6.32 10.26
N PRO A 160 -28.49 -6.80 9.01
CA PRO A 160 -29.36 -6.15 8.04
C PRO A 160 -30.79 -6.16 8.57
N ASP A 161 -31.51 -5.06 8.35
CA ASP A 161 -32.95 -5.01 8.61
C ASP A 161 -33.63 -6.09 7.75
N THR A 162 -34.20 -7.10 8.41
CA THR A 162 -35.00 -8.16 7.78
C THR A 162 -36.47 -7.82 7.78
#